data_AF-A0A924XQ95-F1
#
_entry.id   AF-A0A924XQ95-F1
#
_cell.length_a   1.000
_cell.length_b   1.000
_cell.length_c   1.000
_cell.angle_alpha   90.00
_cell.angle_beta   90.00
_cell.angle_gamma   90.00
#
_symmetry.space_group_name_H-M   'P 1'
#
loop_
_entity.id
_entity.type
_entity.pdbx_description
1 polymer ?
#
loop_
_entity_poly.entity_id
_entity_poly.type
_entity_poly.pdbx_seq_one_letter_code
_entity_poly.pdbx_strand_id
1 'polypeptide(L)' 'KVFIIDLHRNPTAYFFYTTFGKLILHNRLTRHDGALSILRSFVPDELRVLGEQANLENISVTKHFPSRIVLSGNAA' A
#
# COMPACT_ATOMS: atom_id res chain seq x y z
N LYS A 1 -5.41 -20.17 2.35
CA LYS A 1 -4.44 -19.21 1.79
C LYS A 1 -5.03 -17.82 1.87
N VAL A 2 -4.31 -16.87 2.46
CA VAL A 2 -4.72 -15.48 2.71
C VAL A 2 -3.95 -14.57 1.76
N PHE A 3 -4.63 -13.57 1.23
CA PHE A 3 -4.03 -12.51 0.41
C PHE A 3 -4.47 -11.16 0.95
N ILE A 4 -3.52 -10.29 1.23
CA ILE A 4 -3.76 -8.90 1.64
C ILE A 4 -3.12 -8.02 0.59
N ILE A 5 -3.94 -7.15 -0.02
CA ILE A 5 -3.50 -6.21 -1.04
C ILE A 5 -3.64 -4.82 -0.46
N ASP A 6 -2.54 -4.08 -0.45
CA ASP A 6 -2.54 -2.68 -0.05
C ASP A 6 -1.70 -1.83 -1.03
N LEU A 7 -1.82 -0.52 -0.88
CA LEU A 7 -0.90 0.42 -1.49
C LEU A 7 0.48 0.35 -0.79
N HIS A 8 1.51 0.68 -1.55
CA HIS A 8 2.87 0.82 -1.06
C HIS A 8 3.09 2.26 -0.63
N ARG A 9 3.54 2.48 0.61
CA ARG A 9 4.01 3.79 1.05
C ARG A 9 5.30 4.15 0.32
N ASN A 10 5.14 4.84 -0.81
CA ASN A 10 6.24 5.31 -1.64
C ASN A 10 6.20 6.85 -1.76
N PRO A 11 7.22 7.57 -1.26
CA PRO A 11 7.32 9.03 -1.39
C PRO A 11 7.23 9.52 -2.84
N THR A 12 7.75 8.74 -3.80
CA THR A 12 7.67 9.05 -5.23
C THR A 12 6.23 8.98 -5.73
N ALA A 13 5.48 7.95 -5.35
CA ALA A 13 4.06 7.82 -5.72
C ALA A 13 3.22 8.95 -5.11
N TYR A 14 3.52 9.35 -3.88
CA TYR A 14 2.89 10.51 -3.23
C TYR A 14 3.17 11.81 -3.98
N PHE A 15 4.42 12.07 -4.36
CA PHE A 15 4.79 13.29 -5.08
C PHE A 15 4.17 13.34 -6.48
N PHE A 16 4.18 12.22 -7.22
CA PHE A 16 3.49 12.13 -8.50
C PHE A 16 1.98 12.35 -8.36
N TYR A 17 1.32 11.67 -7.40
CA TYR A 17 -0.11 11.81 -7.17
C TYR A 17 -0.51 13.23 -6.78
N THR A 18 0.26 13.87 -5.89
CA THR A 18 -0.03 15.24 -5.47
C THR A 18 0.26 16.27 -6.58
N THR A 19 1.27 16.04 -7.42
CA THR A 19 1.62 16.94 -8.53
C THR A 19 0.63 16.82 -9.68
N PHE A 20 0.35 15.61 -10.16
CA PHE A 20 -0.66 15.37 -11.20
C PHE A 20 -2.08 15.60 -10.69
N GLY A 21 -2.37 15.25 -9.44
CA GLY A 21 -3.66 15.48 -8.83
C GLY A 21 -4.02 16.97 -8.71
N LYS A 22 -3.03 17.86 -8.54
CA LYS A 22 -3.27 19.31 -8.61
C LYS A 22 -3.63 19.80 -10.02
N LEU A 23 -3.21 19.09 -11.06
CA LEU A 23 -3.42 19.46 -12.46
C LEU A 23 -4.70 18.82 -13.06
N ILE A 24 -5.07 17.62 -12.61
CA ILE A 24 -6.15 16.82 -13.22
C ILE A 24 -7.37 16.65 -12.29
N LEU A 25 -7.14 16.52 -10.97
CA LEU A 25 -8.23 16.29 -10.01
C LEU A 25 -8.78 17.63 -9.52
N HIS A 26 -9.86 18.09 -10.15
CA HIS A 26 -10.55 19.33 -9.80
C HIS A 26 -11.23 19.26 -8.42
N ASN A 27 -11.54 18.05 -7.91
CA ASN A 27 -12.17 17.87 -6.61
C ASN A 27 -11.14 17.80 -5.47
N ARG A 28 -11.24 18.74 -4.52
CA ARG A 28 -10.35 18.82 -3.34
C ARG A 28 -10.42 17.55 -2.49
N LEU A 29 -11.61 16.96 -2.32
CA LEU A 29 -11.79 15.75 -1.51
C LEU A 29 -10.91 14.60 -2.01
N THR A 30 -11.02 14.25 -3.29
CA THR A 30 -10.26 13.14 -3.89
C THR A 30 -8.75 13.36 -3.86
N ARG A 31 -8.30 14.63 -3.96
CA ARG A 31 -6.89 14.99 -3.89
C ARG A 31 -6.31 14.77 -2.48
N HIS A 32 -7.03 15.21 -1.45
CA HIS A 32 -6.56 15.08 -0.07
C HIS A 32 -6.69 13.65 0.44
N ASP A 33 -7.78 12.97 0.09
CA ASP A 33 -8.04 11.59 0.51
C ASP A 33 -7.03 10.60 -0.09
N GLY A 34 -6.79 10.66 -1.41
CA GLY A 34 -5.81 9.76 -2.04
C GLY A 34 -4.36 9.99 -1.59
N ALA A 35 -4.00 11.24 -1.27
CA ALA A 35 -2.69 11.54 -0.69
C ALA A 35 -2.53 10.95 0.72
N LEU A 36 -3.61 11.00 1.51
CA LEU A 36 -3.67 10.40 2.84
C LEU A 36 -3.61 8.87 2.77
N SER A 37 -4.27 8.25 1.78
CA SER A 37 -4.19 6.80 1.55
C SER A 37 -2.75 6.33 1.31
N ILE A 38 -1.98 7.06 0.48
CA ILE A 38 -0.56 6.73 0.21
C ILE A 38 0.30 6.90 1.48
N LEU A 39 0.06 7.95 2.27
CA LEU A 39 0.79 8.20 3.51
C LEU A 39 0.52 7.14 4.58
N ARG A 40 -0.71 6.64 4.66
CA ARG A 40 -1.13 5.61 5.63
C ARG A 40 -0.98 4.18 5.14
N SER A 41 -0.49 4.00 3.92
CA SER A 41 -0.16 2.69 3.37
C SER A 41 0.97 2.01 4.14
N PHE A 42 1.05 0.69 4.03
CA PHE A 42 2.14 -0.08 4.63
C PHE A 42 3.42 -0.10 3.78
N VAL A 43 4.53 -0.44 4.43
CA VAL A 43 5.79 -0.84 3.81
C VAL A 43 5.91 -2.38 3.88
N PRO A 44 6.59 -3.06 2.94
CA PRO A 44 6.68 -4.52 2.93
C PRO A 44 7.10 -5.15 4.26
N ASP A 45 8.03 -4.51 4.97
CA ASP A 45 8.51 -5.00 6.26
C ASP A 45 7.43 -4.92 7.34
N GLU A 46 6.63 -3.85 7.35
CA GLU A 46 5.49 -3.69 8.27
C GLU A 46 4.45 -4.79 8.01
N LEU A 47 4.12 -5.06 6.74
CA LEU A 47 3.19 -6.13 6.36
C LEU A 47 3.71 -7.52 6.72
N ARG A 48 5.00 -7.79 6.51
CA ARG A 48 5.61 -9.06 6.90
C ARG A 48 5.48 -9.28 8.42
N VAL A 49 5.80 -8.27 9.22
CA VAL A 49 5.67 -8.33 10.68
C VAL A 49 4.22 -8.60 11.10
N LEU A 50 3.24 -7.96 10.47
CA LEU A 50 1.82 -8.22 10.73
C LEU A 50 1.42 -9.67 10.38
N GLY A 51 1.96 -10.22 9.29
CA GLY A 51 1.73 -11.62 8.92
C GLY A 51 2.31 -12.59 9.96
N GLU A 52 3.50 -12.30 10.48
CA GLU A 52 4.14 -13.09 11.53
C GLU A 52 3.34 -13.03 12.84
N GLN A 53 2.89 -11.84 13.24
CA GLN A 53 2.03 -11.65 14.41
C GLN A 53 0.68 -12.35 14.28
N ALA A 54 0.17 -12.51 13.06
CA ALA A 54 -1.04 -13.26 12.76
C ALA A 54 -0.83 -14.78 12.68
N ASN A 55 0.37 -15.28 13.00
CA ASN A 55 0.76 -16.69 12.86
C ASN A 55 0.48 -17.25 11.46
N LEU A 56 0.70 -16.44 10.41
CA LEU A 56 0.62 -16.94 9.04
C LEU A 56 1.86 -17.78 8.72
N GLU A 57 1.66 -18.91 8.06
CA GLU A 57 2.74 -19.71 7.51
C GLU A 57 3.06 -19.33 6.07
N ASN A 58 4.29 -19.61 5.61
CA ASN A 58 4.72 -19.37 4.23
C ASN A 58 4.48 -17.91 3.75
N ILE A 59 4.80 -16.94 4.61
CA ILE A 59 4.61 -15.52 4.33
C ILE A 59 5.50 -15.08 3.16
N SER A 60 4.89 -14.43 2.17
CA SER A 60 5.58 -13.77 1.07
C SER A 60 4.99 -12.40 0.85
N VAL A 61 5.84 -11.38 0.75
CA VAL A 61 5.45 -9.99 0.46
C VAL A 61 6.07 -9.57 -0.85
N THR A 62 5.23 -9.18 -1.82
CA THR A 62 5.65 -8.81 -3.17
C THR A 62 5.20 -7.40 -3.51
N LYS A 63 6.03 -6.68 -4.29
CA LYS A 63 5.73 -5.34 -4.80
C LYS A 63 5.24 -5.46 -6.24
N HIS A 64 4.14 -4.78 -6.55
CA HIS A 64 3.60 -4.68 -7.90
C HIS A 64 3.52 -3.23 -8.33
N PHE A 65 3.94 -2.96 -9.57
CA PHE A 65 3.82 -1.64 -10.19
C PHE A 65 2.32 -1.27 -10.38
N PRO A 66 1.91 0.00 -10.16
CA PRO A 66 2.73 1.18 -9.86
C PRO A 66 3.14 1.35 -8.39
N SER A 67 2.27 0.98 -7.44
CA SER A 67 2.53 1.16 -6.01
C SER A 67 1.65 0.24 -5.17
N ARG A 68 1.61 -1.05 -5.49
CA ARG A 68 0.91 -2.05 -4.68
C ARG A 68 1.88 -2.95 -3.97
N ILE A 69 1.46 -3.43 -2.82
CA ILE A 69 2.10 -4.51 -2.08
C ILE A 69 1.07 -5.59 -1.82
N VAL A 70 1.52 -6.84 -1.92
CA VAL A 70 0.69 -8.02 -1.71
C VAL A 70 1.40 -8.90 -0.70
N LEU A 71 0.75 -9.14 0.43
CA LEU A 71 1.11 -10.19 1.35
C LEU A 71 0.30 -11.45 1.01
N SER A 72 0.97 -12.59 0.97
CA SER A 72 0.36 -13.90 0.85
C SER A 72 0.89 -14.83 1.95
N GLY A 73 0.02 -15.70 2.47
CA GLY A 73 0.39 -16.70 3.47
C GLY A 73 -0.69 -17.75 3.64
N ASN A 74 -0.45 -18.75 4.47
CA ASN A 74 -1.44 -19.73 4.88
C ASN A 74 -1.89 -19.42 6.32
N ALA A 75 -3.19 -19.56 6.59
CA ALA A 75 -3.64 -19.56 7.97
C ALA A 75 -3.14 -20.86 8.62
N ALA A 76 -2.61 -20.75 9.84
CA ALA A 76 -2.32 -21.90 10.69
C ALA A 76 -3.58 -22.71 11.02
#